data_AF-A0A4R2D6R4-F1
#
_entry.id   AF-A0A4R2D6R4-F1
#
_cell.length_a   1.000
_cell.length_b   1.000
_cell.length_c   1.000
_cell.angle_alpha   90.00
_cell.angle_beta   90.00
_cell.angle_gamma   90.00
#
_symmetry.space_group_name_H-M   'P 1'
#
loop_
_entity.id
_entity.type
_entity.pdbx_description
1 polymer ?
#
loop_
_entity_poly.entity_id
_entity_poly.type
_entity_poly.pdbx_seq_one_letter_code
_entity_poly.pdbx_strand_id
1 'polypeptide(L)'
;MKIELKDFKTNGRTMGYVAHFDVLLDDIVLVRDLTLQRPDKFPNEAWLLLPSLARDDRRTAWFAHDLRTEIGQRAATAFGAVSGISLEYTAPRPRRHEDPPIEDTKKPAVANWLERVTAVKAERDDAGLHRVLAA
;
A
#
# COMPACT_ATOMS: atom_id res chain seq x y z
N MET A 1 -10.08 12.73 19.74
CA MET A 1 -11.08 12.86 18.66
C MET A 1 -12.22 11.90 18.94
N LYS A 2 -13.47 12.31 18.73
CA LYS A 2 -14.66 11.46 18.89
C LYS A 2 -14.91 10.72 17.58
N ILE A 3 -15.09 9.40 17.64
CA ILE A 3 -15.34 8.55 16.48
C ILE A 3 -16.60 7.73 16.73
N GLU A 4 -17.59 7.89 15.86
CA GLU A 4 -18.82 7.10 15.89
C GLU A 4 -18.95 6.28 14.60
N LEU A 5 -19.26 4.99 14.74
CA LEU A 5 -19.64 4.14 13.62
C LEU A 5 -21.14 4.31 13.35
N LYS A 6 -21.52 4.56 12.10
CA LYS A 6 -22.91 4.73 11.66
C LYS A 6 -23.26 3.67 10.62
N ASP A 7 -24.54 3.30 10.56
CA ASP A 7 -25.08 2.37 9.58
C ASP A 7 -24.29 1.06 9.44
N PHE A 8 -23.77 0.54 10.57
CA PHE A 8 -22.93 -0.64 10.59
C PHE A 8 -23.70 -1.90 10.25
N LYS A 9 -23.35 -2.53 9.13
CA LYS A 9 -23.99 -3.73 8.59
C LYS A 9 -22.96 -4.82 8.36
N THR A 10 -23.26 -6.04 8.79
CA THR A 10 -22.45 -7.22 8.47
C THR A 10 -23.02 -7.91 7.24
N ASN A 11 -22.16 -8.47 6.39
CA ASN A 11 -22.59 -9.09 5.13
C ASN A 11 -22.99 -10.57 5.28
N GLY A 12 -23.06 -11.09 6.51
CA GLY A 12 -23.29 -12.52 6.79
C GLY A 12 -22.17 -13.47 6.32
N ARG A 13 -21.21 -12.96 5.54
CA ARG A 13 -20.04 -13.68 5.07
C ARG A 13 -19.00 -13.75 6.18
N THR A 14 -18.35 -14.89 6.29
CA THR A 14 -17.23 -15.08 7.21
C THR A 14 -15.92 -14.60 6.62
N MET A 15 -15.79 -14.45 5.29
CA MET A 15 -14.55 -14.05 4.59
C MET A 15 -14.81 -12.94 3.55
N GLY A 16 -13.75 -12.26 3.12
CA GLY A 16 -13.83 -11.17 2.15
C GLY A 16 -14.36 -9.89 2.80
N TYR A 17 -15.33 -9.21 2.19
CA TYR A 17 -15.97 -8.03 2.78
C TYR A 17 -16.98 -8.44 3.84
N VAL A 18 -16.61 -8.27 5.12
CA VAL A 18 -17.39 -8.79 6.25
C VAL A 18 -18.33 -7.75 6.85
N ALA A 19 -18.00 -6.46 6.75
CA ALA A 19 -18.87 -5.38 7.21
C ALA A 19 -18.74 -4.12 6.37
N HIS A 20 -19.81 -3.33 6.34
CA HIS A 20 -19.91 -2.03 5.69
C HIS A 20 -20.45 -1.01 6.70
N PHE A 21 -19.89 0.20 6.73
CA PHE A 21 -20.27 1.22 7.70
C PHE A 21 -19.81 2.62 7.28
N ASP A 22 -20.41 3.62 7.90
CA ASP A 22 -20.00 5.01 7.83
C ASP A 22 -19.29 5.42 9.13
N VAL A 23 -18.48 6.47 9.07
CA VAL A 23 -17.79 7.04 10.24
C VAL A 23 -18.10 8.52 10.37
N LEU A 24 -18.58 8.91 11.55
CA LEU A 24 -18.75 10.31 11.93
C LEU A 24 -17.61 10.72 12.89
N LEU A 25 -16.82 11.71 12.47
CA LEU A 25 -15.69 12.25 13.23
C LEU A 25 -16.08 13.59 13.86
N ASP A 26 -15.91 13.70 15.18
CA ASP A 26 -16.22 14.89 15.98
C ASP A 26 -17.62 15.49 15.72
N ASP A 27 -18.58 14.65 15.33
CA ASP A 27 -19.95 15.07 14.94
C ASP A 27 -20.02 16.04 13.74
N ILE A 28 -18.91 16.20 13.00
CA ILE A 28 -18.77 17.19 11.91
C ILE A 28 -18.55 16.49 10.57
N VAL A 29 -17.62 15.53 10.51
CA VAL A 29 -17.18 14.93 9.24
C VAL A 29 -17.75 13.52 9.13
N LEU A 30 -18.68 13.34 8.19
CA LEU A 30 -19.20 12.04 7.82
C LEU A 30 -18.41 11.48 6.63
N VAL A 31 -17.73 10.37 6.85
CA VAL A 31 -17.09 9.57 5.79
C VAL A 31 -17.93 8.34 5.55
N ARG A 32 -18.32 8.13 4.29
CA ARG A 32 -19.23 7.07 3.89
C ARG A 32 -18.54 5.88 3.25
N ASP A 33 -19.22 4.75 3.27
CA ASP A 33 -18.88 3.55 2.51
C ASP A 33 -17.51 2.93 2.88
N LEU A 34 -17.19 2.92 4.18
CA LEU A 34 -16.03 2.18 4.68
C LEU A 34 -16.36 0.70 4.75
N THR A 35 -15.35 -0.13 4.47
CA THR A 35 -15.50 -1.58 4.47
C THR A 35 -14.47 -2.24 5.37
N LEU A 36 -14.92 -3.19 6.17
CA LEU A 36 -14.05 -4.12 6.89
C LEU A 36 -13.88 -5.38 6.03
N GLN A 37 -12.63 -5.71 5.72
CA GLN A 37 -12.26 -6.89 4.97
C GLN A 37 -11.55 -7.89 5.87
N ARG A 38 -11.93 -9.18 5.78
CA ARG A 38 -11.20 -10.30 6.35
C ARG A 38 -10.51 -11.07 5.22
N PRO A 39 -9.17 -11.00 5.10
CA PRO A 39 -8.45 -11.67 4.01
C PRO A 39 -8.46 -13.19 4.19
N ASP A 40 -8.60 -13.94 3.09
CA ASP A 40 -8.61 -15.41 3.13
C ASP A 40 -7.30 -16.00 3.68
N LYS A 41 -6.16 -15.40 3.32
CA LYS A 41 -4.83 -15.82 3.79
C LYS A 41 -4.58 -15.48 5.27
N PHE A 42 -5.33 -14.55 5.84
CA PHE A 42 -5.16 -14.04 7.20
C PHE A 42 -6.50 -14.03 7.93
N PRO A 43 -7.04 -15.21 8.28
CA PRO A 43 -8.40 -15.33 8.78
C PRO A 43 -8.61 -14.71 10.17
N ASN A 44 -7.58 -14.30 10.88
CA ASN A 44 -7.75 -13.59 12.15
C ASN A 44 -7.56 -12.08 12.01
N GLU A 45 -7.23 -11.60 10.82
CA GLU A 45 -6.98 -10.18 10.56
C GLU A 45 -8.22 -9.48 9.97
N ALA A 46 -8.42 -8.24 10.36
CA ALA A 46 -9.36 -7.31 9.77
C ALA A 46 -8.60 -6.12 9.16
N TRP A 47 -8.86 -5.84 7.89
CA TRP A 47 -8.31 -4.70 7.16
C TRP A 47 -9.39 -3.67 6.89
N LEU A 48 -9.09 -2.40 7.18
CA LEU A 48 -9.98 -1.28 6.89
C LEU A 48 -9.72 -0.79 5.47
N LEU A 49 -10.73 -0.87 4.63
CA LEU A 49 -10.71 -0.33 3.28
C LEU A 49 -11.43 1.01 3.26
N LEU A 50 -10.76 1.99 2.66
CA LEU A 50 -11.29 3.32 2.45
C LEU A 50 -12.04 3.35 1.12
N PRO A 51 -13.11 4.16 1.02
CA PRO A 51 -13.81 4.37 -0.24
C PRO A 51 -12.84 4.84 -1.33
N SER A 52 -13.03 4.32 -2.54
CA SER A 52 -12.25 4.66 -3.73
C SER A 52 -13.17 4.98 -4.90
N LEU A 53 -12.77 5.96 -5.72
CA LEU A 53 -13.45 6.25 -6.98
C LEU A 53 -13.12 5.15 -7.97
N ALA A 54 -14.16 4.41 -8.37
CA ALA A 54 -14.06 3.28 -9.29
C ALA A 54 -13.35 3.59 -10.62
N ARG A 55 -13.31 4.87 -11.04
CA ARG A 55 -12.75 5.27 -12.33
C ARG A 55 -11.22 5.35 -12.36
N ASP A 56 -10.57 5.62 -11.22
CA ASP A 56 -9.13 5.92 -11.16
C ASP A 56 -8.38 5.15 -10.05
N ASP A 57 -9.03 4.24 -9.31
CA ASP A 57 -8.50 3.62 -8.07
C ASP A 57 -7.98 4.65 -7.04
N ARG A 58 -8.44 5.91 -7.18
CA ARG A 58 -8.10 7.01 -6.29
C ARG A 58 -9.00 6.95 -5.07
N ARG A 59 -8.39 6.85 -3.90
CA ARG A 59 -9.13 6.94 -2.63
C ARG A 59 -9.79 8.31 -2.52
N THR A 60 -11.07 8.32 -2.13
CA THR A 60 -11.81 9.58 -1.88
C THR A 60 -11.41 10.22 -0.57
N ALA A 61 -10.86 9.44 0.36
CA ALA A 61 -10.40 9.89 1.66
C ALA A 61 -9.05 9.27 2.03
N TRP A 62 -8.25 10.04 2.76
CA TRP A 62 -7.01 9.59 3.38
C TRP A 62 -7.07 9.88 4.87
N PHE A 63 -6.84 8.86 5.68
CA PHE A 63 -6.71 9.02 7.11
C PHE A 63 -5.24 8.94 7.51
N ALA A 64 -4.87 9.74 8.51
CA ALA A 64 -3.63 9.54 9.25
C ALA A 64 -3.59 8.12 9.82
N HIS A 65 -2.38 7.58 10.00
CA HIS A 65 -2.19 6.19 10.45
C HIS A 65 -2.97 5.91 11.75
N ASP A 66 -2.81 6.76 12.76
CA ASP A 66 -3.43 6.57 14.08
C ASP A 66 -4.96 6.57 14.01
N LEU A 67 -5.52 7.51 13.24
CA LEU A 67 -6.96 7.57 13.01
C LEU A 67 -7.47 6.32 12.30
N ARG A 68 -6.77 5.88 11.25
CA ARG A 68 -7.15 4.67 10.52
C ARG A 68 -7.12 3.45 11.44
N THR A 69 -6.12 3.37 12.31
CA THR A 69 -5.98 2.30 13.30
C THR A 69 -7.12 2.33 14.30
N GLU A 70 -7.46 3.49 14.85
CA GLU A 70 -8.55 3.62 15.81
C GLU A 70 -9.91 3.25 15.19
N ILE A 71 -10.21 3.74 13.97
CA ILE A 71 -11.43 3.37 13.23
C ILE A 71 -11.47 1.86 12.99
N GLY A 72 -10.34 1.30 12.54
CA GLY A 72 -10.22 -0.12 12.22
C GLY A 72 -10.44 -1.02 13.43
N GLN A 73 -9.85 -0.68 14.58
CA GLN A 73 -10.05 -1.40 15.84
C GLN A 73 -11.50 -1.34 16.29
N ARG A 74 -12.11 -0.15 16.30
CA ARG A 74 -13.54 0.02 16.64
C ARG A 74 -14.44 -0.82 15.74
N ALA A 75 -14.17 -0.83 14.44
CA ALA A 75 -14.93 -1.61 13.48
C ALA A 75 -14.76 -3.14 13.68
N ALA A 76 -13.55 -3.60 13.98
CA ALA A 76 -13.29 -5.00 14.29
C ALA A 76 -14.01 -5.45 15.58
N THR A 77 -13.97 -4.61 16.63
CA THR A 77 -14.73 -4.86 17.87
C THR A 77 -16.24 -4.90 17.61
N ALA A 78 -16.77 -3.93 16.85
CA ALA A 78 -18.19 -3.90 16.49
C ALA A 78 -18.60 -5.13 15.66
N PHE A 79 -17.77 -5.56 14.71
CA PHE A 79 -17.99 -6.79 13.96
C PHE A 79 -18.04 -8.01 14.87
N GLY A 80 -17.11 -8.14 15.82
CA GLY A 80 -17.10 -9.26 16.77
C GLY A 80 -18.32 -9.28 17.68
N ALA A 81 -18.80 -8.10 18.12
CA ALA A 81 -20.02 -7.99 18.91
C ALA A 81 -21.28 -8.44 18.16
N VAL A 82 -21.35 -8.19 16.84
CA VAL A 82 -22.51 -8.56 16.01
C VAL A 82 -22.42 -10.00 15.50
N SER A 83 -21.23 -10.47 15.12
CA SER A 83 -21.05 -11.76 14.44
C SER A 83 -20.59 -12.90 15.35
N GLY A 84 -20.08 -12.59 16.55
CA GLY A 84 -19.42 -13.57 17.42
C GLY A 84 -18.00 -13.96 16.97
N ILE A 85 -17.48 -13.38 15.88
CA ILE A 85 -16.14 -13.66 15.34
C ILE A 85 -15.16 -12.57 15.77
N SER A 86 -14.14 -12.93 16.56
CA SER A 86 -13.08 -12.00 16.92
C SER A 86 -12.08 -11.82 15.77
N LEU A 87 -11.82 -10.57 15.40
CA LEU A 87 -10.80 -10.20 14.43
C LEU A 87 -9.85 -9.17 15.05
N GLU A 88 -8.56 -9.29 14.72
CA GLU A 88 -7.55 -8.31 15.07
C GLU A 88 -7.39 -7.30 13.94
N TYR A 89 -7.59 -6.02 14.22
CA TYR A 89 -7.32 -5.00 13.23
C TYR A 89 -5.83 -4.94 12.92
N THR A 90 -5.49 -5.12 11.64
CA THR A 90 -4.13 -5.00 11.13
C THR A 90 -4.13 -4.01 9.97
N ALA A 91 -3.21 -3.05 9.99
CA ALA A 91 -3.02 -2.18 8.83
C ALA A 91 -2.63 -3.05 7.61
N PRO A 92 -3.29 -2.88 6.45
CA PRO A 92 -2.98 -3.72 5.29
C PRO A 92 -1.50 -3.56 4.95
N ARG A 93 -0.81 -4.70 4.85
CA ARG A 93 0.61 -4.71 4.50
C ARG A 93 0.75 -4.01 3.15
N PRO A 94 1.76 -3.14 2.96
CA PRO A 94 2.07 -2.68 1.62
C PRO A 94 2.22 -3.93 0.76
N ARG A 95 1.59 -3.96 -0.42
CA ARG A 95 1.93 -4.99 -1.41
C ARG A 95 3.43 -4.84 -1.56
N ARG A 96 4.21 -5.77 -1.00
CA ARG A 96 5.50 -6.06 -1.61
C ARG A 96 5.07 -6.39 -3.03
N HIS A 97 5.50 -5.59 -4.00
CA HIS A 97 5.73 -6.19 -5.29
C HIS A 97 6.54 -7.43 -4.92
N GLU A 98 5.94 -8.60 -5.03
CA GLU A 98 6.70 -9.82 -5.21
C GLU A 98 7.44 -9.52 -6.51
N ASP A 99 8.55 -8.78 -6.40
CA ASP A 99 9.60 -8.89 -7.37
C ASP A 99 9.79 -10.41 -7.45
N PRO A 100 9.65 -11.01 -8.65
CA PRO A 100 9.93 -12.42 -8.79
C PRO A 100 11.29 -12.66 -8.11
N PRO A 101 11.49 -13.82 -7.43
CA PRO A 101 12.75 -14.09 -6.78
C PRO A 101 13.83 -13.70 -7.78
N ILE A 102 14.68 -12.74 -7.40
CA ILE A 102 15.85 -12.43 -8.20
C ILE A 102 16.59 -13.74 -8.17
N GLU A 103 16.42 -14.54 -9.22
CA GLU A 103 17.31 -15.65 -9.49
C GLU A 103 18.68 -15.05 -9.34
N ASP A 104 19.45 -15.63 -8.42
CA ASP A 104 20.83 -15.30 -8.12
C ASP A 104 21.66 -15.67 -9.36
N THR A 105 21.37 -15.00 -10.46
CA THR A 105 22.14 -14.95 -11.69
C THR A 105 23.35 -14.15 -11.29
N LYS A 106 24.31 -14.90 -10.73
CA LYS A 106 25.72 -14.55 -10.59
C LYS A 106 26.01 -13.31 -11.44
N LYS A 107 26.23 -12.17 -10.80
CA LYS A 107 26.68 -10.95 -11.48
C LYS A 107 27.81 -11.30 -12.45
N PRO A 108 27.73 -10.85 -13.72
CA PRO A 108 28.90 -10.18 -14.28
C PRO A 108 28.45 -8.96 -15.10
N ALA A 109 27.50 -8.17 -14.61
CA ALA A 109 27.10 -6.95 -15.32
C ALA A 109 27.88 -5.70 -14.86
N VAL A 110 28.42 -5.70 -13.64
CA VAL A 110 29.10 -4.51 -13.08
C VAL A 110 30.56 -4.40 -13.55
N ALA A 111 31.25 -5.54 -13.78
CA ALA A 111 32.61 -5.53 -14.31
C ALA A 111 32.69 -4.95 -15.74
N ASN A 112 31.65 -5.19 -16.55
CA ASN A 112 31.61 -4.77 -17.95
C ASN A 112 31.21 -3.29 -18.13
N TRP A 113 30.65 -2.64 -17.11
CA TRP A 113 30.31 -1.21 -17.19
C TRP A 113 31.52 -0.31 -16.92
N LEU A 114 32.34 -0.64 -15.93
CA LEU A 114 33.56 0.12 -15.61
C LEU A 114 34.56 0.09 -16.78
N GLU A 115 34.75 -1.06 -17.44
CA GLU A 115 35.62 -1.18 -18.62
C GLU A 115 35.10 -0.37 -19.81
N ARG A 116 33.78 -0.30 -20.03
CA ARG A 116 33.19 0.52 -21.10
C ARG A 116 33.29 2.01 -20.83
N VAL A 117 33.23 2.44 -19.57
CA VAL A 117 33.36 3.86 -19.19
C VAL A 117 34.81 4.34 -19.28
N THR A 118 35.80 3.50 -18.94
CA THR A 118 37.22 3.85 -19.13
C THR A 118 37.64 3.87 -20.60
N ALA A 119 37.11 2.97 -21.44
CA ALA A 119 37.38 2.96 -22.88
C ALA A 119 36.88 4.25 -23.58
N VAL A 120 35.68 4.72 -23.24
CA VAL A 120 35.09 5.95 -23.83
C VAL A 120 35.85 7.23 -23.39
N LYS A 121 36.54 7.20 -22.26
CA LYS A 121 37.34 8.33 -21.79
C LYS A 121 38.70 8.40 -22.48
N ALA A 122 39.34 7.26 -22.74
CA ALA A 122 40.60 7.19 -23.46
C ALA A 122 40.48 7.60 -24.94
N GLU A 123 39.37 7.25 -25.62
CA GLU A 123 39.13 7.65 -27.02
C GLU A 123 38.93 9.15 -27.20
N ARG A 124 38.41 9.86 -26.18
CA ARG A 124 38.22 11.31 -26.21
C ARG A 124 39.51 12.10 -25.99
N ASP A 125 40.44 11.56 -25.21
CA ASP A 125 41.72 12.21 -24.95
C ASP A 125 42.68 12.09 -26.15
N ASP A 126 42.61 11.00 -26.94
CA ASP A 126 43.40 10.84 -28.17
C ASP A 126 42.82 11.59 -29.39
N ALA A 127 41.49 11.67 -29.52
CA ALA A 127 40.85 12.41 -30.63
C ALA A 127 40.86 13.94 -30.43
N GLY A 128 41.11 14.42 -29.21
CA GLY A 128 41.15 15.84 -28.86
C GLY A 128 42.53 16.50 -29.02
N LEU A 129 43.62 15.73 -29.11
CA LEU A 129 44.99 16.30 -29.10
C LEU A 129 45.54 16.65 -30.50
N HIS A 130 44.92 16.17 -31.58
CA HIS A 130 45.41 16.40 -32.96
C HIS A 130 44.77 17.58 -33.72
N ARG A 131 43.92 18.40 -33.06
CA ARG A 131 43.28 19.55 -33.73
C ARG A 131 43.73 20.94 -33.26
N VAL A 132 44.76 21.04 -32.42
CA VAL A 132 45.25 22.33 -31.86
C VAL A 132 46.72 22.64 -32.22
N LEU A 133 47.33 21.93 -33.17
CA LEU A 133 48.69 22.26 -33.68
C LEU A 133 48.75 22.53 -35.19
N ALA A 134 47.66 23.04 -35.77
CA ALA A 134 47.66 23.60 -37.13
C ALA A 134 46.78 24.85 -37.19
N ALA A 135 47.20 25.90 -36.47
CA ALA A 135 46.81 27.30 -36.70
C ALA A 135 48.00 28.19 -36.30
#